data_AF-A0A1C6NPZ6-F1
#
_entry.id   AF-A0A1C6NPZ6-F1
#
_cell.length_a   1.000
_cell.length_b   1.000
_cell.length_c   1.000
_cell.angle_alpha   90.00
_cell.angle_beta   90.00
_cell.angle_gamma   90.00
#
_symmetry.space_group_name_H-M   'P 1'
#
loop_
_entity.id
_entity.type
_entity.pdbx_description
1 polymer ?
#
loop_
_entity_poly.entity_id
_entity_poly.type
_entity_poly.pdbx_seq_one_letter_code
_entity_poly.pdbx_strand_id
1 'polypeptide(L)'
;MPNRTFTWNEASARRLERSGLAGKPVAQDPAGIAAALCGAHAQVLSAAELSLMLRMDHGTRTAVQDALWCDRSLVKTYGPRGTVHLAAHRRAADVDRRAVGRTRRQQPLRPGRPAHARTDRAGARGDRGRAGRRSRSSR
;
A
#
# COMPACT_ATOMS: atom_id res chain seq x y z
N MET A 1 -32.56 7.52 28.27
CA MET A 1 -32.41 8.06 26.91
C MET A 1 -33.18 7.13 25.97
N PRO A 2 -34.19 7.61 25.22
CA PRO A 2 -34.89 6.75 24.27
C PRO A 2 -33.91 6.22 23.22
N ASN A 3 -34.06 4.95 22.84
CA ASN A 3 -33.22 4.33 21.83
C ASN A 3 -33.68 4.81 20.44
N ARG A 4 -32.78 5.37 19.64
CA ARG A 4 -33.10 5.88 18.30
C ARG A 4 -32.73 4.81 17.27
N THR A 5 -33.74 4.27 16.59
CA THR A 5 -33.56 3.30 15.50
C THR A 5 -33.40 4.03 14.16
N PHE A 6 -32.57 3.49 13.28
CA PHE A 6 -32.38 3.98 11.91
C PHE A 6 -32.54 2.82 10.92
N THR A 7 -33.11 3.11 9.76
CA THR A 7 -33.11 2.21 8.61
C THR A 7 -31.73 2.12 7.98
N TRP A 8 -31.51 1.09 7.17
CA TRP A 8 -30.26 0.95 6.42
C TRP A 8 -30.01 2.09 5.43
N ASN A 9 -31.07 2.61 4.82
CA ASN A 9 -30.98 3.72 3.87
C ASN A 9 -30.51 5.00 4.57
N GLU A 10 -31.04 5.30 5.76
CA GLU A 10 -30.59 6.46 6.55
C GLU A 10 -29.13 6.31 7.01
N ALA A 11 -28.75 5.10 7.44
CA ALA A 11 -27.36 4.83 7.81
C ALA A 11 -26.41 4.97 6.60
N SER A 12 -26.83 4.51 5.42
CA SER A 12 -26.03 4.57 4.20
C SER A 12 -25.93 5.99 3.64
N ALA A 13 -27.04 6.73 3.59
CA ALA A 13 -27.05 8.13 3.20
C ALA A 13 -26.09 8.95 4.07
N ARG A 14 -26.14 8.76 5.40
CA ARG A 14 -25.22 9.42 6.33
C ARG A 14 -23.76 9.06 6.09
N ARG A 15 -23.45 7.82 5.69
CA ARG A 15 -22.07 7.41 5.34
C ARG A 15 -21.61 8.06 4.03
N LEU A 16 -22.47 8.16 3.03
CA LEU A 16 -22.17 8.83 1.77
C LEU A 16 -21.91 10.33 2.00
N GLU A 17 -22.77 11.00 2.78
CA GLU A 17 -22.57 12.40 3.19
C GLU A 17 -21.25 12.59 3.93
N ARG A 18 -21.00 11.79 4.98
CA ARG A 18 -19.76 11.90 5.78
C ARG A 18 -18.48 11.53 5.03
N SER A 19 -18.61 10.85 3.89
CA SER A 19 -17.48 10.50 3.03
C SER A 19 -17.36 11.41 1.80
N GLY A 20 -18.20 12.45 1.67
CA GLY A 20 -18.12 13.43 0.60
C GLY A 20 -18.67 12.95 -0.74
N LEU A 21 -19.50 11.92 -0.75
CA LEU A 21 -20.07 11.33 -1.97
C LEU A 21 -21.53 11.73 -2.25
N ALA A 22 -22.16 12.51 -1.36
CA ALA A 22 -23.55 12.94 -1.50
C ALA A 22 -23.68 14.44 -1.83
N GLY A 23 -22.80 14.96 -2.70
CA GLY A 23 -22.91 16.31 -3.26
C GLY A 23 -22.34 17.46 -2.43
N LYS A 24 -21.85 17.21 -1.21
CA LYS A 24 -21.08 18.18 -0.42
C LYS A 24 -19.68 17.64 -0.13
N PRO A 25 -18.61 18.34 -0.56
CA PRO A 25 -17.25 17.96 -0.19
C PRO A 25 -17.08 17.98 1.34
N VAL A 26 -16.42 16.96 1.88
CA VAL A 26 -16.09 16.90 3.32
C VAL A 26 -14.91 17.80 3.68
N ALA A 27 -14.11 18.17 2.69
CA ALA A 27 -13.04 19.15 2.74
C ALA A 27 -12.71 19.59 1.31
N GLN A 28 -12.01 20.71 1.16
CA GLN A 28 -11.63 21.25 -0.14
C GLN A 28 -10.28 20.71 -0.65
N ASP A 29 -9.47 20.14 0.25
CA ASP A 29 -8.13 19.66 -0.07
C ASP A 29 -7.98 18.13 0.14
N PRO A 30 -7.05 17.47 -0.58
CA PRO A 30 -6.83 16.02 -0.48
C PRO A 30 -6.52 15.53 0.95
N ALA A 31 -5.80 16.32 1.75
CA ALA A 31 -5.43 15.94 3.12
C ALA A 31 -6.64 15.99 4.05
N GLY A 32 -7.50 17.00 3.93
CA GLY A 32 -8.77 17.09 4.64
C GLY A 32 -9.69 15.90 4.32
N ILE A 33 -9.77 15.51 3.06
CA ILE A 33 -10.57 14.34 2.63
C ILE A 33 -9.97 13.05 3.19
N ALA A 34 -8.65 12.84 3.06
CA ALA A 34 -7.99 11.68 3.65
C ALA A 34 -8.20 11.62 5.18
N ALA A 35 -8.19 12.78 5.86
CA ALA A 35 -8.48 12.86 7.29
C ALA A 35 -9.94 12.47 7.62
N ALA A 36 -10.90 12.89 6.81
CA ALA A 36 -12.32 12.53 6.96
C ALA A 36 -12.57 11.03 6.76
N LEU A 37 -11.84 10.41 5.83
CA LEU A 37 -11.92 8.98 5.53
C LEU A 37 -11.10 8.10 6.48
N CYS A 38 -10.30 8.69 7.38
CA CYS A 38 -9.30 7.98 8.18
C CYS A 38 -8.23 7.26 7.33
N GLY A 39 -7.88 7.87 6.20
CA GLY A 39 -6.90 7.39 5.22
C GLY A 39 -7.54 6.70 4.01
N ALA A 40 -6.94 6.89 2.83
CA ALA A 40 -7.36 6.23 1.59
C ALA A 40 -6.40 5.07 1.26
N HIS A 41 -6.94 3.89 0.98
CA HIS A 41 -6.12 2.72 0.66
C HIS A 41 -5.34 2.95 -0.65
N ALA A 42 -4.04 2.70 -0.62
CA ALA A 42 -3.07 3.14 -1.63
C ALA A 42 -2.07 2.06 -2.03
N GLN A 43 -2.46 0.78 -1.88
CA GLN A 43 -1.71 -0.33 -2.47
C GLN A 43 -1.54 -0.14 -3.98
N VAL A 44 -2.58 0.40 -4.63
CA VAL A 44 -2.55 0.92 -5.99
C VAL A 44 -2.75 2.43 -5.90
N LEU A 45 -1.71 3.20 -6.20
CA LEU A 45 -1.71 4.66 -5.98
C LEU A 45 -2.79 5.37 -6.81
N SER A 46 -3.00 4.96 -8.05
CA SER A 46 -4.04 5.54 -8.92
C SER A 46 -5.46 5.35 -8.38
N ALA A 47 -5.72 4.24 -7.68
CA ALA A 47 -7.01 4.03 -7.02
C ALA A 47 -7.19 4.96 -5.81
N ALA A 48 -6.12 5.24 -5.07
CA ALA A 48 -6.15 6.22 -3.98
C ALA A 48 -6.38 7.64 -4.50
N GLU A 49 -5.69 8.01 -5.58
CA GLU A 49 -5.87 9.30 -6.26
C GLU A 49 -7.32 9.48 -6.72
N LEU A 50 -7.88 8.51 -7.45
CA LEU A 50 -9.29 8.54 -7.87
C LEU A 50 -10.25 8.64 -6.67
N SER A 51 -10.01 7.86 -5.61
CA SER A 51 -10.84 7.88 -4.41
C SER A 51 -10.88 9.26 -3.75
N LEU A 52 -9.75 9.97 -3.68
CA LEU A 52 -9.71 11.32 -3.11
C LEU A 52 -10.32 12.34 -4.07
N MET A 53 -10.01 12.27 -5.37
CA MET A 53 -10.53 13.18 -6.39
C MET A 53 -12.06 13.23 -6.45
N LEU A 54 -12.72 12.07 -6.39
CA LEU A 54 -14.19 11.96 -6.47
C LEU A 54 -14.93 12.66 -5.31
N ARG A 55 -14.21 13.10 -4.28
CA ARG A 55 -14.75 13.72 -3.07
C ARG A 55 -14.39 15.20 -2.95
N MET A 56 -13.63 15.71 -3.91
CA MET A 56 -13.26 17.11 -4.02
C MET A 56 -14.26 17.83 -4.93
N ASP A 57 -14.44 19.12 -4.68
CA ASP A 57 -15.04 19.99 -5.69
C ASP A 57 -14.04 20.15 -6.85
N HIS A 58 -14.43 19.77 -8.06
CA HIS A 58 -13.56 19.78 -9.25
C HIS A 58 -12.19 19.06 -9.07
N GLY A 59 -12.16 17.92 -8.39
CA GLY A 59 -10.93 17.18 -8.07
C GLY A 59 -10.12 16.69 -9.28
N THR A 60 -8.80 16.90 -9.24
CA THR A 60 -7.86 16.40 -10.26
C THR A 60 -6.81 15.47 -9.66
N ARG A 61 -6.26 14.60 -10.51
CA ARG A 61 -5.18 13.69 -10.13
C ARG A 61 -3.94 14.46 -9.70
N THR A 62 -3.65 15.54 -10.43
CA THR A 62 -2.55 16.46 -10.15
C THR A 62 -2.64 17.05 -8.76
N ALA A 63 -3.83 17.49 -8.31
CA ALA A 63 -3.98 18.04 -6.96
C ALA A 63 -3.62 17.03 -5.86
N VAL A 64 -3.94 15.73 -6.05
CA VAL A 64 -3.52 14.68 -5.09
C VAL A 64 -2.02 14.42 -5.14
N GLN A 65 -1.42 14.49 -6.34
CA GLN A 65 0.02 14.31 -6.53
C GLN A 65 0.83 15.45 -5.94
N ASP A 66 0.39 16.70 -6.13
CA ASP A 66 0.99 17.89 -5.53
C ASP A 66 0.94 17.80 -4.00
N ALA A 67 -0.22 17.45 -3.44
CA ALA A 67 -0.39 17.24 -2.01
C ALA A 67 0.56 16.17 -1.44
N LEU A 68 0.88 15.13 -2.21
CA LEU A 68 1.75 14.02 -1.79
C LEU A 68 3.24 14.32 -1.96
N TRP A 69 3.64 14.87 -3.12
CA TRP A 69 5.05 14.97 -3.52
C TRP A 69 5.64 16.36 -3.33
N CYS A 70 4.83 17.41 -3.52
CA CYS A 70 5.23 18.81 -3.43
C CYS A 70 4.94 19.36 -2.02
N ASP A 71 3.67 19.43 -1.64
CA ASP A 71 3.23 20.10 -0.42
C ASP A 71 3.48 19.26 0.85
N ARG A 72 3.63 17.94 0.68
CA ARG A 72 3.77 16.95 1.77
C ARG A 72 2.64 17.01 2.81
N SER A 73 1.47 17.51 2.39
CA SER A 73 0.25 17.51 3.21
C SER A 73 -0.35 16.09 3.30
N LEU A 74 -0.10 15.26 2.29
CA LEU A 74 -0.33 13.82 2.32
C LEU A 74 0.98 13.05 2.52
N VAL A 75 0.89 11.94 3.24
CA VAL A 75 1.97 10.96 3.36
C VAL A 75 1.48 9.58 2.95
N LYS A 76 2.39 8.79 2.38
CA LYS A 76 2.18 7.36 2.14
C LYS A 76 2.74 6.58 3.34
N THR A 77 1.86 5.89 4.06
CA THR A 77 2.21 5.15 5.28
C THR A 77 1.54 3.79 5.30
N TYR A 78 1.90 2.94 6.26
CA TYR A 78 1.13 1.74 6.57
C TYR A 78 -0.06 2.12 7.46
N GLY A 79 -1.22 1.55 7.14
CA GLY A 79 -2.47 1.78 7.85
C GLY A 79 -3.04 0.50 8.48
N PRO A 80 -4.29 0.53 8.94
CA PRO A 80 -4.90 -0.58 9.66
C PRO A 80 -4.82 -1.86 8.84
N ARG A 81 -4.29 -2.93 9.45
CA ARG A 81 -4.02 -4.25 8.83
C ARG A 81 -2.76 -4.30 7.94
N GLY A 82 -1.83 -3.34 8.09
CA GLY A 82 -0.52 -3.39 7.43
C GLY A 82 -0.54 -3.03 5.94
N THR A 83 -1.65 -2.51 5.45
CA THR A 83 -1.82 -2.07 4.06
C THR A 83 -1.28 -0.67 3.84
N VAL A 84 -0.97 -0.28 2.60
CA VAL A 84 -0.50 1.08 2.29
C VAL A 84 -1.70 2.04 2.22
N HIS A 85 -1.58 3.23 2.82
CA HIS A 85 -2.58 4.29 2.79
C HIS A 85 -1.97 5.66 2.49
N LEU A 86 -2.75 6.51 1.81
CA LEU A 86 -2.56 7.96 1.85
C LEU A 86 -3.27 8.51 3.09
N ALA A 87 -2.52 9.21 3.93
CA ALA A 87 -3.02 9.83 5.15
C ALA A 87 -2.63 11.31 5.18
N ALA A 88 -3.47 12.14 5.80
CA ALA A 88 -3.06 13.51 6.14
C ALA A 88 -1.84 13.44 7.06
N HIS A 89 -0.82 14.27 6.79
CA HIS A 89 0.43 14.28 7.56
C HIS A 89 0.18 14.32 9.09
N ARG A 90 -0.70 15.23 9.53
CA ARG A 90 -1.14 15.40 10.93
C ARG A 90 -1.86 14.21 11.56
N ARG A 91 -2.35 13.24 10.78
CA ARG A 91 -3.05 12.02 11.23
C ARG A 91 -2.31 10.74 10.86
N ALA A 92 -1.12 10.82 10.28
CA ALA A 92 -0.36 9.65 9.87
C ALA A 92 -0.14 8.66 11.03
N ALA A 93 0.09 9.19 12.24
CA ALA A 93 0.24 8.38 13.45
C ALA A 93 -1.05 7.62 13.83
N ASP A 94 -2.23 8.18 13.61
CA ASP A 94 -3.50 7.51 13.95
C ASP A 94 -3.83 6.39 12.96
N VAL A 95 -3.44 6.55 11.70
CA VAL A 95 -3.53 5.52 10.65
C VAL A 95 -2.58 4.36 10.97
N ASP A 96 -1.41 4.66 11.53
CA ASP A 96 -0.37 3.68 11.92
C ASP A 96 -0.68 2.95 13.25
N ARG A 97 -1.27 3.63 14.24
CA ARG A 97 -1.38 3.14 15.65
C ARG A 97 -2.23 1.89 15.86
N ARG A 98 -3.00 1.42 14.87
CA ARG A 98 -3.72 0.13 14.92
C ARG A 98 -3.07 -0.99 14.10
N ALA A 99 -1.91 -0.75 13.50
CA ALA A 99 -1.27 -1.66 12.56
C ALA A 99 0.06 -2.27 13.05
N VAL A 100 0.68 -1.70 14.09
CA VAL A 100 2.04 -2.08 14.46
C VAL A 100 2.07 -3.33 15.37
N GLY A 101 1.98 -4.49 14.73
CA GLY A 101 2.90 -5.57 15.02
C GLY A 101 4.26 -5.24 14.38
N ARG A 102 5.18 -4.70 15.18
CA ARG A 102 6.64 -4.55 14.96
C ARG A 102 7.16 -4.27 13.52
N THR A 103 7.59 -3.02 13.32
CA THR A 103 8.83 -2.60 12.63
C THR A 103 9.21 -3.29 11.30
N ARG A 104 8.87 -2.65 10.18
CA ARG A 104 9.83 -2.45 9.08
C ARG A 104 10.17 -0.97 9.00
N ARG A 105 11.22 -0.56 9.73
CA ARG A 105 12.05 0.53 9.23
C ARG A 105 12.42 0.15 7.80
N GLN A 106 12.19 1.06 6.85
CA GLN A 106 12.69 0.96 5.48
C GLN A 106 14.14 0.47 5.54
N GLN A 107 14.35 -0.80 5.22
CA GLN A 107 15.70 -1.35 5.18
C GLN A 107 16.36 -0.65 3.99
N PRO A 108 17.49 0.06 4.17
CA PRO A 108 18.20 0.62 3.04
C PRO A 108 18.50 -0.51 2.06
N LEU A 109 18.23 -0.28 0.77
CA LEU A 109 18.64 -1.22 -0.28
C LEU A 109 20.13 -1.49 -0.08
N ARG A 110 20.48 -2.73 0.27
CA ARG A 110 21.89 -3.14 0.33
C ARG A 110 22.48 -2.91 -1.06
N PRO A 111 23.65 -2.26 -1.19
CA PRO A 111 24.29 -2.13 -2.49
C PRO A 111 24.48 -3.54 -3.07
N GLY A 112 24.02 -3.71 -4.32
CA GLY A 112 24.15 -4.96 -5.03
C GLY A 112 25.61 -5.38 -5.10
N ARG A 113 25.89 -6.65 -4.79
CA ARG A 113 27.22 -7.23 -5.00
C ARG A 113 27.58 -7.10 -6.49
N PRO A 114 28.73 -6.52 -6.86
CA PRO A 114 29.12 -6.41 -8.27
C PRO A 114 29.29 -7.81 -8.88
N ALA A 115 28.83 -7.95 -10.12
CA ALA A 115 28.65 -9.23 -10.83
C ALA A 115 29.97 -9.91 -11.28
N HIS A 116 31.14 -9.48 -10.80
CA HIS A 116 32.43 -9.90 -11.35
C HIS A 116 33.31 -10.76 -10.43
N ALA A 117 32.78 -11.32 -9.34
CA ALA A 117 33.46 -12.41 -8.64
C ALA A 117 33.15 -13.77 -9.30
N ARG A 118 33.59 -13.94 -10.56
CA ARG A 118 33.79 -15.27 -11.15
C ARG A 118 35.21 -15.70 -10.80
N THR A 119 35.37 -16.48 -9.74
CA THR A 119 36.62 -17.22 -9.54
C THR A 119 36.64 -18.37 -10.53
N ASP A 120 37.54 -18.30 -11.50
CA ASP A 120 37.88 -19.40 -12.39
C ASP A 120 38.29 -20.62 -11.58
N ARG A 121 37.53 -21.71 -11.72
CA ARG A 121 37.98 -23.04 -11.30
C ARG A 121 38.43 -23.78 -12.55
N ALA A 122 39.70 -23.57 -12.90
CA ALA A 122 40.38 -24.33 -13.93
C ALA A 122 40.50 -25.81 -13.52
N GLY A 123 40.06 -26.68 -14.43
CA GLY A 123 40.63 -27.98 -14.80
C GLY A 123 41.13 -28.95 -13.72
N ALA A 124 40.40 -30.06 -13.58
CA ALA A 124 41.03 -31.39 -13.46
C ALA A 124 40.10 -32.45 -14.06
N ARG A 125 40.31 -32.75 -15.35
CA ARG A 125 39.83 -34.00 -15.98
C ARG A 125 40.72 -35.13 -15.48
N GLY A 126 40.11 -36.14 -14.87
CA GLY A 126 40.74 -37.42 -14.54
C GLY A 126 39.81 -38.54 -15.00
N ASP A 127 40.09 -39.06 -16.18
CA ASP A 127 39.52 -40.27 -16.77
C ASP A 127 39.72 -41.49 -15.86
N ARG A 128 38.70 -42.36 -15.76
CA ARG A 128 38.84 -43.82 -15.66
C ARG A 128 37.48 -44.52 -15.52
N GLY A 129 37.19 -45.42 -16.46
CA GLY A 129 36.77 -46.77 -16.07
C GLY A 129 35.34 -47.21 -16.38
N ARG A 130 35.16 -47.75 -17.58
CA ARG A 130 34.05 -48.61 -18.04
C ARG A 130 33.94 -49.92 -17.23
N ALA A 131 32.74 -50.21 -16.69
CA ALA A 131 32.11 -51.54 -16.50
C ALA A 131 30.85 -51.34 -15.61
N GLY A 132 29.70 -51.98 -15.75
CA GLY A 132 29.25 -53.07 -16.60
C GLY A 132 27.72 -53.18 -16.49
N ARG A 133 27.14 -53.87 -17.47
CA ARG A 133 25.73 -54.25 -17.53
C ARG A 133 25.29 -54.96 -16.24
N ARG A 134 24.03 -54.78 -15.82
CA ARG A 134 23.06 -55.88 -15.64
C ARG A 134 21.63 -55.36 -15.44
N SER A 135 20.76 -56.09 -16.11
CA SER A 135 19.30 -56.13 -16.18
C SER A 135 18.57 -56.35 -14.86
N ARG A 136 17.29 -55.91 -14.83
CA ARG A 136 16.04 -56.59 -14.35
C ARG A 136 15.16 -55.58 -13.59
N SER A 137 13.96 -55.25 -14.06
CA SER A 137 12.69 -56.02 -14.01
C SER A 137 11.77 -55.40 -12.94
N SER A 138 10.68 -54.80 -13.43
CA SER A 138 9.33 -54.72 -12.86
C SER A 138 9.12 -54.96 -11.36
N ARG A 139 8.46 -53.98 -10.72
CA ARG A 139 7.12 -54.11 -10.15
C ARG A 139 6.50 -52.73 -9.92
#